data_AF-A0A970HZT8-F1
#
_entry.id   AF-A0A970HZT8-F1
#
_cell.length_a   1.000
_cell.length_b   1.000
_cell.length_c   1.000
_cell.angle_alpha   90.00
_cell.angle_beta   90.00
_cell.angle_gamma   90.00
#
_symmetry.space_group_name_H-M   'P 1'
#
loop_
_entity.id
_entity.type
_entity.pdbx_description
1 polymer ?
#
loop_
_entity_poly.entity_id
_entity_poly.type
_entity_poly.pdbx_seq_one_letter_code
_entity_poly.pdbx_strand_id
1 'polypeptide(L)'
;MKGASRLIMDNEAYNRVYSYYMQDFEKEIENGKKIMDRILSTRVGMTFRSMIDFSRFRKFREKSLSALGDRMLSVGLAKDTVIPAQGIADTLRLSSGRKAGRIEIWDFQYNYSHENPFPLYKTAEKKLVDNSFMKLISHAAAFLI
;
A
#
# COMPACT_ATOMS: atom_id res chain seq x y z
N MET A 1 -6.86 -0.42 -1.57
CA MET A 1 -6.94 -1.26 -0.36
C MET A 1 -8.39 -1.67 -0.15
N LYS A 2 -8.65 -2.91 0.26
CA LYS A 2 -9.94 -3.36 0.78
C LYS A 2 -9.73 -3.72 2.25
N GLY A 3 -9.86 -2.74 3.14
CA GLY A 3 -9.52 -2.89 4.55
C GLY A 3 -10.41 -3.87 5.30
N ALA A 4 -11.60 -4.16 4.77
CA ALA A 4 -12.52 -5.12 5.37
C ALA A 4 -11.90 -6.52 5.46
N SER A 5 -11.60 -6.95 6.69
CA SER A 5 -11.09 -8.28 7.02
C SER A 5 -11.37 -8.58 8.48
N ARG A 6 -11.51 -9.86 8.82
CA ARG A 6 -11.79 -10.37 10.17
C ARG A 6 -10.87 -9.78 11.25
N LEU A 7 -9.63 -9.46 10.90
CA LEU A 7 -8.60 -8.99 11.83
C LEU A 7 -8.25 -7.50 11.69
N ILE A 8 -8.89 -6.77 10.77
CA ILE A 8 -8.55 -5.37 10.47
C ILE A 8 -9.71 -4.44 10.81
N MET A 9 -10.83 -4.58 10.09
CA MET A 9 -12.05 -3.81 10.29
C MET A 9 -13.22 -4.58 9.69
N ASP A 10 -14.39 -4.45 10.31
CA ASP A 10 -15.62 -4.94 9.68
C ASP A 10 -16.00 -4.09 8.45
N ASN A 11 -17.02 -4.55 7.72
CA ASN A 11 -17.48 -3.88 6.52
C ASN A 11 -18.06 -2.48 6.79
N GLU A 12 -18.73 -2.27 7.93
CA GLU A 12 -19.37 -1.00 8.26
C GLU A 12 -18.32 0.08 8.54
N ALA A 13 -17.34 -0.25 9.39
CA ALA A 13 -16.20 0.60 9.68
C ALA A 13 -15.40 0.90 8.40
N TYR A 14 -15.11 -0.11 7.57
CA TYR A 14 -14.43 0.08 6.29
C TYR A 14 -15.19 1.05 5.38
N ASN A 15 -16.50 0.83 5.19
CA ASN A 15 -17.32 1.65 4.31
C ASN A 15 -17.40 3.09 4.82
N ARG A 16 -17.48 3.30 6.13
CA ARG A 16 -17.54 4.65 6.72
C ARG A 16 -16.23 5.40 6.51
N VAL A 17 -15.10 4.77 6.80
CA VAL A 17 -13.76 5.35 6.62
C VAL A 17 -13.49 5.64 5.13
N TYR A 18 -13.79 4.69 4.26
CA TYR A 18 -13.64 4.86 2.82
C TYR A 18 -14.48 6.03 2.29
N SER A 19 -15.77 6.07 2.65
CA SER A 19 -16.68 7.14 2.23
C SER A 19 -16.22 8.50 2.74
N TYR A 20 -15.78 8.59 4.00
CA TYR A 20 -15.25 9.83 4.57
C TYR A 20 -14.08 10.36 3.74
N TYR A 21 -13.03 9.56 3.52
CA TYR A 21 -11.84 10.03 2.80
C TYR A 21 -12.10 10.34 1.32
N MET A 22 -13.03 9.62 0.68
CA MET A 22 -13.36 9.83 -0.73
C MET A 22 -14.32 11.01 -0.96
N GLN A 23 -15.27 11.27 -0.05
CA GLN A 23 -16.40 12.17 -0.31
C GLN A 23 -16.45 13.40 0.61
N ASP A 24 -16.22 13.20 1.91
CA ASP A 24 -16.43 14.23 2.93
C ASP A 24 -15.14 15.01 3.23
N PHE A 25 -14.01 14.31 3.23
CA PHE A 25 -12.74 14.82 3.72
C PHE A 25 -12.28 16.12 3.05
N GLU A 26 -12.36 16.21 1.71
CA GLU A 26 -11.97 17.43 0.99
C GLU A 26 -12.93 18.59 1.25
N LYS A 27 -14.23 18.31 1.37
CA LYS A 27 -15.25 19.33 1.67
C LYS A 27 -15.06 19.91 3.07
N GLU A 28 -14.70 19.09 4.05
CA GLU A 28 -14.44 19.55 5.41
C GLU A 28 -13.22 20.48 5.51
N ILE A 29 -12.21 20.25 4.66
CA ILE A 29 -11.04 21.14 4.53
C ILE A 29 -11.49 22.46 3.91
N GLU A 30 -12.20 22.41 2.78
CA GLU A 30 -12.69 23.62 2.10
C GLU A 30 -13.60 24.49 2.99
N ASN A 31 -14.37 23.85 3.88
CA ASN A 31 -15.27 24.53 4.81
C ASN A 31 -14.59 25.13 6.06
N GLY A 32 -13.25 25.11 6.15
CA GLY A 32 -12.52 26.00 7.04
C GLY A 32 -12.35 25.54 8.49
N LYS A 33 -12.27 24.22 8.76
CA LYS A 33 -11.80 23.73 10.07
C LYS A 33 -10.31 24.11 10.23
N LYS A 34 -10.05 25.30 10.78
CA LYS A 34 -8.72 25.98 10.89
C LYS A 34 -7.52 25.10 11.26
N ILE A 35 -7.72 24.04 12.05
CA ILE A 35 -6.62 23.14 12.47
C ILE A 35 -6.26 22.14 11.37
N MET A 36 -7.26 21.63 10.64
CA MET A 36 -7.06 20.70 9.52
C MET A 36 -6.46 21.45 8.34
N ASP A 37 -6.88 22.69 8.06
CA ASP A 37 -6.28 23.51 6.99
C ASP A 37 -4.79 23.74 7.21
N ARG A 38 -4.37 24.01 8.46
CA ARG A 38 -2.94 24.19 8.79
C ARG A 38 -2.12 22.92 8.63
N ILE A 39 -2.66 21.76 9.01
CA ILE A 39 -1.94 20.48 8.90
C ILE A 39 -1.92 20.01 7.43
N LEU A 40 -3.01 20.23 6.69
CA LEU A 40 -3.22 19.67 5.35
C LEU A 40 -2.68 20.55 4.22
N SER A 41 -2.41 21.83 4.48
CA SER A 41 -1.64 22.71 3.59
C SER A 41 -0.13 22.45 3.64
N THR A 42 0.35 21.63 4.58
CA THR A 42 1.76 21.24 4.65
C THR A 42 2.11 20.22 3.56
N ARG A 43 3.42 20.05 3.30
CA ARG A 43 3.91 18.99 2.40
C ARG A 43 3.47 17.59 2.83
N VAL A 44 3.35 17.35 4.14
CA VAL A 44 2.86 16.07 4.69
C VAL A 44 1.38 15.89 4.33
N GLY A 45 0.57 16.92 4.52
CA GLY A 45 -0.84 16.94 4.13
C GLY A 45 -1.09 16.68 2.65
N MET A 46 -0.33 17.35 1.78
CA MET A 46 -0.37 17.11 0.34
C MET A 46 0.05 15.68 -0.01
N THR A 47 1.08 15.16 0.64
CA THR A 47 1.54 13.77 0.43
C THR A 47 0.45 12.78 0.82
N PHE A 48 -0.13 12.93 2.01
CA PHE A 48 -1.23 12.11 2.48
C PHE A 48 -2.42 12.13 1.51
N ARG A 49 -2.91 13.32 1.16
CA ARG A 49 -4.02 13.49 0.19
C ARG A 49 -3.72 12.89 -1.17
N SER A 50 -2.48 12.99 -1.63
CA SER A 50 -2.06 12.41 -2.90
C SER A 50 -2.07 10.88 -2.91
N MET A 51 -1.94 10.23 -1.75
CA MET A 51 -1.92 8.76 -1.63
C MET A 51 -3.31 8.15 -1.38
N ILE A 52 -4.31 8.98 -1.04
CA ILE A 52 -5.70 8.55 -0.80
C ILE A 52 -6.42 8.23 -2.12
N ASP A 53 -6.32 9.14 -3.10
CA ASP A 53 -7.03 9.06 -4.38
C ASP A 53 -6.06 9.36 -5.53
N PHE A 54 -6.06 8.50 -6.55
CA PHE A 54 -5.22 8.64 -7.73
C PHE A 54 -5.48 9.94 -8.50
N SER A 55 -6.68 10.49 -8.43
CA SER A 55 -7.05 11.76 -9.08
C SER A 55 -6.38 12.96 -8.39
N ARG A 56 -6.16 12.88 -7.07
CA ARG A 56 -5.66 14.00 -6.26
C ARG A 56 -4.15 14.14 -6.37
N PHE A 57 -3.70 15.37 -6.63
CA PHE A 57 -2.29 15.75 -6.63
C PHE A 57 -1.36 14.81 -7.43
N ARG A 58 -1.86 14.22 -8.53
CA ARG A 58 -1.15 13.19 -9.30
C ARG A 58 0.28 13.59 -9.68
N LYS A 59 0.47 14.80 -10.23
CA LYS A 59 1.80 15.30 -10.63
C LYS A 59 2.76 15.36 -9.44
N PHE A 60 2.28 15.75 -8.27
CA PHE A 60 3.07 15.80 -7.03
C PHE A 60 3.44 14.38 -6.56
N ARG A 61 2.48 13.45 -6.55
CA ARG A 61 2.72 12.03 -6.22
C ARG A 61 3.75 11.41 -7.14
N GLU A 62 3.55 11.53 -8.45
CA GLU A 62 4.44 10.95 -9.46
C GLU A 62 5.86 11.52 -9.38
N LYS A 63 6.00 12.83 -9.20
CA LYS A 63 7.31 13.47 -8.98
C LYS A 63 7.99 12.93 -7.70
N SER A 64 7.23 12.80 -6.62
CA SER A 64 7.76 12.34 -5.33
C SER A 64 8.18 10.87 -5.38
N LEU A 65 7.34 9.99 -5.94
CA LEU A 65 7.64 8.57 -6.10
C LEU A 65 8.84 8.36 -7.04
N SER A 66 8.90 9.09 -8.16
CA SER A 66 10.03 9.02 -9.08
C SER A 66 11.36 9.42 -8.41
N ALA A 67 11.36 10.39 -7.49
CA ALA A 67 12.55 10.80 -6.76
C ALA A 67 12.96 9.80 -5.64
N LEU A 68 12.06 8.91 -5.26
CA LEU A 68 12.32 7.83 -4.29
C LEU A 68 12.64 6.50 -4.96
N GLY A 69 12.51 6.41 -6.27
CA GLY A 69 12.41 5.14 -6.99
C GLY A 69 13.54 4.17 -6.80
N ASP A 70 14.77 4.66 -6.89
CA ASP A 70 15.97 3.85 -6.71
C ASP A 70 16.13 3.35 -5.27
N ARG A 71 15.40 3.95 -4.32
CA ARG A 71 15.34 3.60 -2.89
C ARG A 71 14.07 2.82 -2.53
N MET A 72 13.31 2.38 -3.53
CA MET A 72 12.07 1.63 -3.31
C MET A 72 12.06 0.31 -4.09
N LEU A 73 11.81 -0.75 -3.34
CA LEU A 73 11.47 -2.07 -3.81
C LEU A 73 10.15 -2.47 -3.16
N SER A 74 9.17 -2.86 -3.98
CA SER A 74 7.85 -3.30 -3.50
C SER A 74 7.61 -4.76 -3.88
N VAL A 75 7.35 -5.59 -2.87
CA VAL A 75 6.93 -6.98 -3.05
C VAL A 75 5.45 -7.08 -2.69
N GLY A 76 4.60 -7.33 -3.69
CA GLY A 76 3.18 -7.60 -3.51
C GLY A 76 2.92 -9.11 -3.51
N LEU A 77 1.93 -9.57 -2.74
CA LEU A 77 1.50 -10.97 -2.77
C LEU A 77 0.32 -11.14 -3.71
N ALA A 78 0.38 -12.15 -4.57
CA ALA A 78 -0.58 -12.35 -5.66
C ALA A 78 -2.02 -12.56 -5.16
N LYS A 79 -2.19 -13.22 -4.02
CA LYS A 79 -3.50 -13.54 -3.41
C LYS A 79 -3.91 -12.57 -2.30
N ASP A 80 -3.19 -11.46 -2.09
CA ASP A 80 -3.57 -10.45 -1.10
C ASP A 80 -4.83 -9.70 -1.55
N THR A 81 -5.91 -9.83 -0.77
CA THR A 81 -7.18 -9.16 -1.02
C THR A 81 -7.29 -7.80 -0.32
N VAL A 82 -6.50 -7.57 0.74
CA VAL A 82 -6.50 -6.34 1.55
C VAL A 82 -5.66 -5.27 0.86
N ILE A 83 -4.44 -5.61 0.46
CA ILE A 83 -3.54 -4.78 -0.34
C ILE A 83 -3.25 -5.51 -1.67
N PRO A 84 -4.15 -5.39 -2.66
CA PRO A 84 -3.96 -6.07 -3.94
C PRO A 84 -2.69 -5.62 -4.65
N ALA A 85 -1.91 -6.58 -5.17
CA ALA A 85 -0.67 -6.33 -5.91
C ALA A 85 -0.88 -5.35 -7.09
N GLN A 86 -2.04 -5.40 -7.75
CA GLN A 86 -2.38 -4.47 -8.81
C GLN A 86 -2.44 -3.01 -8.32
N GLY A 87 -2.95 -2.76 -7.10
CA GLY A 87 -2.98 -1.43 -6.52
C GLY A 87 -1.58 -0.87 -6.22
N ILE A 88 -0.65 -1.75 -5.81
CA ILE A 88 0.77 -1.40 -5.67
C ILE A 88 1.36 -1.03 -7.03
N ALA A 89 1.13 -1.88 -8.05
CA ALA A 89 1.60 -1.66 -9.41
C ALA A 89 1.07 -0.34 -9.99
N ASP A 90 -0.22 -0.05 -9.81
CA ASP A 90 -0.85 1.17 -10.29
C ASP A 90 -0.32 2.42 -9.57
N THR A 91 -0.02 2.32 -8.27
CA THR A 91 0.56 3.43 -7.50
C THR A 91 1.95 3.80 -7.98
N LEU A 92 2.75 2.80 -8.35
CA LEU A 92 4.12 3.00 -8.82
C LEU A 92 4.20 3.15 -10.34
N ARG A 93 3.10 3.04 -11.09
CA ARG A 93 3.07 3.28 -12.53
C ARG A 93 2.84 4.76 -12.80
N LEU A 94 3.84 5.43 -13.37
CA LEU A 94 3.75 6.84 -13.74
C LEU A 94 2.89 7.01 -15.00
N SER A 95 2.28 8.20 -15.15
CA SER A 95 1.57 8.59 -16.38
C SER A 95 2.41 8.42 -17.66
N SER A 96 3.73 8.60 -17.55
CA SER A 96 4.69 8.38 -18.64
C SER A 96 4.88 6.92 -19.09
N GLY A 97 4.24 5.96 -18.42
CA GLY A 97 4.45 4.52 -18.64
C GLY A 97 5.68 3.94 -17.93
N ARG A 98 6.56 4.79 -17.39
CA ARG A 98 7.69 4.36 -16.55
C ARG A 98 7.21 3.89 -15.18
N LYS A 99 7.95 2.97 -14.57
CA LYS A 99 7.77 2.58 -13.17
C LYS A 99 8.57 3.51 -12.27
N ALA A 100 7.94 3.96 -11.20
CA ALA A 100 8.56 4.79 -10.18
C ALA A 100 9.54 4.01 -9.32
N GLY A 101 9.49 2.68 -9.28
CA GLY A 101 10.40 1.84 -8.49
C GLY A 101 10.32 0.39 -8.94
N ARG A 102 11.06 -0.51 -8.27
CA ARG A 102 11.03 -1.94 -8.57
C ARG A 102 9.80 -2.58 -7.95
N ILE A 103 9.13 -3.44 -8.71
CA ILE A 103 7.87 -4.09 -8.32
C ILE A 103 7.96 -5.56 -8.65
N GLU A 104 7.77 -6.39 -7.63
CA GLU A 104 7.70 -7.84 -7.75
C GLU A 104 6.38 -8.34 -7.20
N ILE A 105 5.79 -9.33 -7.87
CA ILE A 105 4.57 -9.99 -7.42
C ILE A 105 4.94 -11.43 -7.13
N TRP A 106 4.80 -11.85 -5.88
CA TRP A 106 5.15 -13.20 -5.44
C TRP A 106 3.87 -13.97 -5.15
N ASP A 107 3.85 -15.24 -5.53
CA ASP A 107 2.81 -16.18 -5.10
C ASP A 107 3.45 -17.33 -4.34
N PHE A 108 3.17 -17.41 -3.05
CA PHE A 108 3.63 -18.51 -2.22
C PHE A 108 2.81 -19.77 -2.50
N GLN A 109 3.49 -20.91 -2.45
CA GLN A 109 2.91 -22.24 -2.73
C GLN A 109 2.26 -22.84 -1.47
N TYR A 110 1.53 -22.02 -0.71
CA TYR A 110 0.76 -22.39 0.47
C TYR A 110 -0.35 -21.35 0.67
N ASN A 111 -1.29 -21.62 1.58
CA ASN A 111 -2.33 -20.66 1.90
C ASN A 111 -1.78 -19.54 2.78
N TYR A 112 -1.93 -18.29 2.34
CA TYR A 112 -1.52 -17.11 3.09
C TYR A 112 -2.63 -16.06 3.09
N SER A 113 -2.61 -15.17 4.08
CA SER A 113 -3.42 -13.96 4.09
C SER A 113 -2.53 -12.74 4.25
N HIS A 114 -3.13 -11.55 4.12
CA HIS A 114 -2.44 -10.29 4.39
C HIS A 114 -1.85 -10.23 5.80
N GLU A 115 -2.63 -10.70 6.79
CA GLU A 115 -2.30 -10.63 8.21
C GLU A 115 -1.35 -11.74 8.65
N ASN A 116 -1.30 -12.84 7.89
CA ASN A 116 -0.43 -13.96 8.17
C ASN A 116 0.21 -14.51 6.88
N PRO A 117 1.20 -13.80 6.32
CA PRO A 117 1.89 -14.21 5.09
C PRO A 117 2.83 -15.41 5.31
N PHE A 118 3.19 -15.69 6.57
CA PHE A 118 4.09 -16.79 6.97
C PHE A 118 3.47 -17.61 8.11
N PRO A 119 2.39 -18.36 7.84
CA PRO A 119 1.67 -19.13 8.86
C PRO A 119 2.50 -20.28 9.42
N LEU A 120 2.32 -20.58 10.71
CA LEU A 120 2.99 -21.70 11.36
C LEU A 120 2.26 -23.02 11.04
N TYR A 121 2.91 -23.89 10.28
CA TYR A 121 2.44 -25.25 10.02
C TYR A 121 3.22 -26.29 10.82
N LYS A 122 2.53 -27.36 11.23
CA LYS A 122 3.15 -28.59 11.76
C LYS A 122 3.36 -29.66 10.68
N THR A 123 2.92 -29.40 9.45
CA THR A 123 2.97 -30.28 8.29
C THR A 123 4.22 -30.00 7.44
N ALA A 124 4.35 -30.70 6.31
CA ALA A 124 5.42 -30.47 5.33
C ALA A 124 5.46 -29.03 4.77
N GLU A 125 4.32 -28.31 4.79
CA GLU A 125 4.22 -26.91 4.36
C GLU A 125 5.12 -25.97 5.17
N LYS A 126 5.52 -26.36 6.39
CA LYS A 126 6.46 -25.59 7.21
C LYS A 126 7.72 -25.20 6.43
N LYS A 127 8.29 -26.14 5.65
CA LYS A 127 9.50 -25.88 4.85
C LYS A 127 9.24 -24.83 3.76
N LEU A 128 8.06 -24.84 3.15
CA LEU A 128 7.69 -23.85 2.13
C LEU A 128 7.58 -22.46 2.75
N VAL A 129 6.96 -22.36 3.93
CA VAL A 129 6.84 -21.10 4.67
C VAL A 129 8.21 -20.57 5.08
N ASP A 130 9.04 -21.40 5.72
CA ASP A 130 10.39 -21.01 6.15
C ASP A 130 11.23 -20.52 4.95
N ASN A 131 11.15 -21.21 3.80
CA ASN A 131 11.84 -20.80 2.58
C ASN A 131 11.33 -19.45 2.04
N SER A 132 10.01 -19.24 2.00
CA SER A 132 9.42 -17.97 1.56
C SER A 132 9.80 -16.82 2.48
N PHE A 133 9.82 -17.05 3.80
CA PHE A 133 10.27 -16.07 4.79
C PHE A 133 11.74 -15.71 4.57
N MET A 134 12.61 -16.73 4.48
CA MET A 134 14.03 -16.53 4.24
C MET A 134 14.30 -15.82 2.91
N LYS A 135 13.54 -16.15 1.86
CA LYS A 135 13.58 -15.45 0.57
C LYS A 135 13.26 -13.97 0.74
N LEU A 136 12.16 -13.63 1.44
CA LEU A 136 11.76 -12.23 1.66
C LEU A 136 12.83 -11.45 2.42
N ILE A 137 13.30 -11.98 3.55
CA ILE A 137 14.28 -11.30 4.40
C ILE A 137 15.62 -11.13 3.67
N SER A 138 16.09 -12.17 2.97
CA SER A 138 17.34 -12.09 2.21
C SER A 138 17.23 -11.10 1.05
N HIS A 139 16.08 -11.06 0.37
CA HIS A 139 15.81 -10.13 -0.71
C HIS A 139 15.75 -8.68 -0.23
N ALA A 140 15.09 -8.43 0.92
CA ALA A 140 15.07 -7.12 1.56
C ALA A 140 16.48 -6.69 2.02
N ALA A 141 17.25 -7.58 2.63
CA ALA A 141 18.62 -7.31 3.05
C ALA A 141 19.53 -6.96 1.87
N ALA A 142 19.44 -7.72 0.78
CA ALA A 142 20.23 -7.48 -0.43
C ALA A 142 19.88 -6.16 -1.14
N PHE A 143 18.65 -5.64 -0.97
CA PHE A 143 18.27 -4.34 -1.52
C PHE A 143 18.85 -3.16 -0.74
N LEU A 144 19.16 -3.35 0.55
CA LEU A 144 19.67 -2.29 1.44
C LEU A 144 21.19 -2.09 1.37
N ILE A 145 21.90 -2.95 0.63
CA ILE A 145 23.36 -2.91 0.44
C ILE A 145 23.66 -2.26 -0.92
#